data_AF-A0A7C9G8G1-F1
#
_entry.id   AF-A0A7C9G8G1-F1
#
_cell.length_a   1.000
_cell.length_b   1.000
_cell.length_c   1.000
_cell.angle_alpha   90.00
_cell.angle_beta   90.00
_cell.angle_gamma   90.00
#
_symmetry.space_group_name_H-M   'P 1'
#
loop_
_entity.id
_entity.type
_entity.pdbx_description
1 polymer ?
#
loop_
_entity_poly.entity_id
_entity_poly.type
_entity_poly.pdbx_seq_one_letter_code
_entity_poly.pdbx_strand_id
1 'polypeptide(L)'
;MVLFKRGVSLLLLSLCMFSQFTLAETASDSNWVLHKQRIEALLQAIEQADLTFVRNGSEHNPQQAGEHLRMKLKRAQNSWFAPDKESWTAEMFIDKLASKSSLSGKPYQIRFTNGEQVDSSIWLYQQLALYDQQQGAQ
;
A
#
# COMPACT_ATOMS: atom_id res chain seq x y z
N MET A 1 -6.32 -58.39 -62.98
CA MET A 1 -7.53 -57.68 -62.53
C MET A 1 -7.73 -58.00 -61.05
N VAL A 2 -7.19 -57.17 -60.15
CA VAL A 2 -7.45 -57.21 -58.70
C VAL A 2 -7.63 -55.75 -58.26
N LEU A 3 -8.76 -55.49 -57.62
CA LEU A 3 -9.32 -54.17 -57.34
C LEU A 3 -8.91 -53.66 -55.94
N PHE A 4 -8.63 -52.36 -55.88
CA PHE A 4 -9.06 -51.38 -54.87
C PHE A 4 -8.52 -51.38 -53.42
N LYS A 5 -7.67 -50.35 -53.19
CA LYS A 5 -7.86 -49.19 -52.29
C LYS A 5 -7.89 -49.36 -50.75
N ARG A 6 -6.96 -48.59 -50.12
CA ARG A 6 -7.04 -47.73 -48.89
C ARG A 6 -5.93 -48.10 -47.89
N GLY A 7 -5.09 -47.20 -47.39
CA GLY A 7 -5.00 -45.77 -47.56
C GLY A 7 -3.61 -45.28 -47.16
N VAL A 8 -3.15 -44.22 -47.83
CA VAL A 8 -2.08 -43.37 -47.35
C VAL A 8 -2.69 -42.50 -46.25
N SER A 9 -2.15 -42.51 -45.04
CA SER A 9 -2.35 -41.38 -44.12
C SER A 9 -0.99 -40.89 -43.64
N LEU A 10 -0.63 -39.74 -44.18
CA LEU A 10 0.49 -38.90 -43.78
C LEU A 10 0.43 -38.59 -42.27
N LEU A 11 1.59 -38.72 -41.62
CA LEU A 11 2.27 -37.67 -40.85
C LEU A 11 1.42 -36.90 -39.82
N LEU A 12 1.64 -37.16 -38.53
CA LEU A 12 1.51 -36.13 -37.48
C LEU A 12 2.69 -36.21 -36.50
N LEU A 13 3.72 -35.46 -36.86
CA LEU A 13 4.67 -34.84 -35.95
C LEU A 13 3.90 -33.84 -35.08
N SER A 14 3.77 -34.07 -33.78
CA SER A 14 3.30 -33.07 -32.81
C SER A 14 3.86 -33.47 -31.45
N LEU A 15 5.17 -33.30 -31.26
CA LEU A 15 5.77 -32.13 -30.62
C LEU A 15 4.95 -31.69 -29.39
N CYS A 16 5.50 -31.98 -28.21
CA CYS A 16 5.07 -31.48 -26.92
C CYS A 16 4.73 -29.99 -26.97
N MET A 17 3.47 -29.66 -27.20
CA MET A 17 2.91 -28.38 -26.79
C MET A 17 2.41 -28.58 -25.35
N PHE A 18 3.37 -28.71 -24.43
CA PHE A 18 3.14 -28.22 -23.07
C PHE A 18 2.89 -26.72 -23.26
N SER A 19 1.62 -26.37 -23.45
CA SER A 19 1.18 -25.00 -23.50
C SER A 19 1.55 -24.42 -22.15
N GLN A 20 2.64 -23.65 -22.13
CA GLN A 20 3.11 -22.96 -20.96
C GLN A 20 2.01 -21.97 -20.60
N PHE A 21 1.16 -22.36 -19.66
CA PHE A 21 0.28 -21.43 -18.99
C PHE A 21 1.16 -20.55 -18.11
N THR A 22 1.73 -19.50 -18.71
CA THR A 22 2.45 -18.48 -17.99
C THR A 22 1.46 -17.72 -17.11
N LEU A 23 1.48 -17.99 -15.81
CA LEU A 23 0.85 -17.16 -14.78
C LEU A 23 1.57 -15.81 -14.75
N ALA A 24 1.13 -14.88 -15.59
CA ALA A 24 1.61 -13.51 -15.60
C ALA A 24 0.53 -12.61 -15.00
N GLU A 25 0.24 -12.76 -13.70
CA GLU A 25 -0.68 -11.87 -12.96
C GLU A 25 -0.44 -12.01 -11.44
N THR A 26 0.67 -11.48 -10.93
CA THR A 26 0.93 -11.43 -9.47
C THR A 26 1.70 -10.18 -9.00
N ALA A 27 2.28 -9.39 -9.91
CA ALA A 27 3.12 -8.25 -9.54
C ALA A 27 2.32 -7.07 -8.94
N SER A 28 1.12 -6.78 -9.47
CA SER A 28 0.26 -5.71 -8.93
C SER A 28 -0.33 -6.09 -7.57
N ASP A 29 -0.85 -7.32 -7.43
CA ASP A 29 -1.48 -7.79 -6.20
C ASP A 29 -0.49 -7.87 -5.04
N SER A 30 0.73 -8.36 -5.29
CA SER A 30 1.79 -8.41 -4.28
C SER A 30 2.24 -7.01 -3.85
N ASN A 31 2.35 -6.07 -4.78
CA ASN A 31 2.75 -4.69 -4.48
C ASN A 31 1.71 -3.96 -3.60
N TRP A 32 0.42 -4.11 -3.92
CA TRP A 32 -0.65 -3.54 -3.12
C TRP A 32 -0.70 -4.14 -1.71
N VAL A 33 -0.59 -5.47 -1.57
CA VAL A 33 -0.58 -6.13 -0.26
C VAL A 33 0.55 -5.60 0.62
N LEU A 34 1.76 -5.43 0.06
CA LEU A 34 2.90 -4.84 0.76
C LEU A 34 2.61 -3.42 1.23
N HIS A 35 2.15 -2.53 0.35
CA HIS A 35 1.86 -1.14 0.72
C HIS A 35 0.72 -1.03 1.74
N LYS A 36 -0.29 -1.90 1.66
CA LYS A 36 -1.37 -1.97 2.65
C LYS A 36 -0.83 -2.32 4.03
N GLN A 37 0.11 -3.27 4.14
CA GLN A 37 0.76 -3.62 5.41
C GLN A 37 1.60 -2.47 5.95
N ARG A 38 2.38 -1.80 5.09
CA ARG A 38 3.17 -0.62 5.46
C ARG A 38 2.28 0.52 6.00
N ILE A 39 1.15 0.81 5.34
CA ILE A 39 0.18 1.82 5.80
C ILE A 39 -0.43 1.43 7.16
N GLU A 40 -0.81 0.17 7.32
CA GLU A 40 -1.35 -0.32 8.59
C GLU A 40 -0.33 -0.19 9.73
N ALA A 41 0.94 -0.52 9.48
CA ALA A 41 2.02 -0.35 10.45
C ALA A 41 2.18 1.12 10.89
N LEU A 42 2.09 2.07 9.95
CA LEU A 42 2.14 3.50 10.27
C LEU A 42 0.95 3.96 11.13
N LEU A 43 -0.25 3.47 10.84
CA LEU A 43 -1.44 3.77 11.62
C LEU A 43 -1.33 3.22 13.04
N GLN A 44 -0.85 1.97 13.18
CA GLN A 44 -0.60 1.35 14.48
C GLN A 44 0.51 2.09 15.25
N ALA A 45 1.58 2.52 14.58
CA ALA A 45 2.63 3.31 15.21
C ALA A 45 2.08 4.59 15.82
N ILE A 46 1.19 5.30 15.12
CA ILE A 46 0.50 6.47 15.70
C ILE A 46 -0.34 6.07 16.91
N GLU A 47 -1.19 5.05 16.77
CA GLU A 47 -2.17 4.65 17.78
C GLU A 47 -1.54 4.15 19.09
N GLN A 48 -0.31 3.63 19.02
CA GLN A 48 0.41 3.03 20.15
C GLN A 48 1.48 3.95 20.76
N ALA A 49 1.88 5.00 20.05
CA ALA A 49 2.93 5.90 20.54
C ALA A 49 2.42 6.82 21.66
N ASP A 50 3.28 7.07 22.65
CA ASP A 50 3.03 8.04 23.70
C ASP A 50 3.33 9.47 23.20
N LEU A 51 2.40 10.01 22.42
CA LEU A 51 2.51 11.30 21.75
C LEU A 51 1.17 12.04 21.72
N THR A 52 1.22 13.35 21.43
CA THR A 52 0.04 14.16 21.09
C THR A 52 0.10 14.55 19.63
N PHE A 53 -0.97 14.28 18.89
CA PHE A 53 -1.08 14.66 17.48
C PHE A 53 -1.73 16.04 17.37
N VAL A 54 -1.01 17.01 16.84
CA VAL A 54 -1.49 18.39 16.69
C VAL A 54 -1.94 18.62 15.26
N ARG A 55 -3.23 18.91 15.08
CA ARG A 55 -3.85 19.17 13.78
C ARG A 55 -4.58 20.50 13.81
N ASN A 56 -4.22 21.41 12.90
CA ASN A 56 -4.82 22.74 12.81
C ASN A 56 -4.76 23.55 14.12
N GLY A 57 -3.77 23.27 14.97
CA GLY A 57 -3.62 23.90 16.30
C GLY A 57 -4.46 23.25 17.41
N SER A 58 -5.22 22.19 17.10
CA SER A 58 -5.92 21.38 18.10
C SER A 58 -5.16 20.09 18.41
N GLU A 59 -5.18 19.71 19.67
CA GLU A 59 -4.54 18.49 20.17
C GLU A 59 -5.49 17.30 20.07
N HIS A 60 -4.94 16.16 19.67
CA HIS A 60 -5.64 14.89 19.56
C HIS A 60 -4.79 13.81 20.19
N ASN A 61 -5.43 12.90 20.92
CA ASN A 61 -4.75 11.73 21.44
C ASN A 61 -4.37 10.76 20.29
N PRO A 62 -3.46 9.80 20.54
CA PRO A 62 -3.02 8.81 19.55
C PRO A 62 -4.17 8.10 18.81
N GLN A 63 -5.20 7.67 19.55
CA GLN A 63 -6.33 6.91 18.99
C GLN A 63 -7.19 7.78 18.06
N GLN A 64 -7.49 9.01 18.46
CA GLN A 64 -8.22 9.99 17.64
C GLN A 64 -7.45 10.33 16.35
N ALA A 65 -6.12 10.40 16.42
CA ALA A 65 -5.27 10.62 15.26
C ALA A 65 -5.33 9.44 14.28
N GLY A 66 -5.21 8.20 14.79
CA GLY A 66 -5.36 6.98 14.00
C GLY A 66 -6.71 6.88 13.30
N GLU A 67 -7.81 7.07 14.05
CA GLU A 67 -9.18 7.09 13.51
C GLU A 67 -9.35 8.14 12.41
N HIS A 68 -8.82 9.36 12.62
CA HIS A 68 -8.87 10.43 11.64
C HIS A 68 -8.16 10.05 10.33
N LEU A 69 -6.96 9.46 10.43
CA LEU A 69 -6.18 9.07 9.26
C LEU A 69 -6.76 7.86 8.54
N ARG A 70 -7.31 6.87 9.27
CA ARG A 70 -8.07 5.75 8.70
C ARG A 70 -9.28 6.25 7.91
N MET A 71 -10.02 7.21 8.47
CA MET A 71 -11.15 7.84 7.79
C MET A 71 -10.70 8.57 6.52
N LYS A 72 -9.60 9.34 6.57
CA LYS A 72 -9.05 10.02 5.39
C LYS A 72 -8.65 9.02 4.30
N LEU A 73 -7.96 7.94 4.67
CA LEU A 73 -7.55 6.88 3.74
C LEU A 73 -8.74 6.23 3.07
N LYS A 74 -9.75 5.82 3.87
CA LYS A 74 -10.98 5.24 3.34
C LYS A 74 -11.67 6.19 2.37
N ARG A 75 -11.78 7.49 2.70
CA ARG A 75 -12.40 8.47 1.78
C ARG A 75 -11.61 8.62 0.49
N ALA A 76 -10.28 8.67 0.58
CA ALA A 76 -9.43 8.83 -0.59
C ALA A 76 -9.49 7.60 -1.51
N GLN A 77 -9.41 6.40 -0.97
CA GLN A 77 -9.51 5.15 -1.74
C GLN A 77 -10.87 4.91 -2.41
N ASN A 78 -11.93 5.60 -1.97
CA ASN A 78 -13.26 5.54 -2.59
C ASN A 78 -13.58 6.81 -3.42
N SER A 79 -12.59 7.66 -3.68
CA SER A 79 -12.78 8.92 -4.40
C SER A 79 -12.35 8.77 -5.86
N TRP A 80 -13.19 9.26 -6.79
CA TRP A 80 -12.86 9.34 -8.22
C TRP A 80 -11.72 10.33 -8.53
N PHE A 81 -11.35 11.20 -7.58
CA PHE A 81 -10.26 12.18 -7.76
C PHE A 81 -8.92 11.70 -7.18
N ALA A 82 -8.87 10.48 -6.66
CA ALA A 82 -7.66 9.86 -6.13
C ALA A 82 -7.27 8.64 -6.99
N PRO A 83 -6.01 8.17 -6.89
CA PRO A 83 -5.61 6.93 -7.53
C PRO A 83 -6.45 5.75 -7.05
N ASP A 84 -6.58 4.75 -7.91
CA ASP A 84 -7.22 3.47 -7.59
C ASP A 84 -6.64 2.90 -6.30
N LYS A 85 -7.47 2.19 -5.54
CA LYS A 85 -7.12 1.66 -4.22
C LYS A 85 -5.82 0.87 -4.24
N GLU A 86 -5.62 0.04 -5.26
CA GLU A 86 -4.46 -0.84 -5.45
C GLU A 86 -3.19 -0.06 -5.82
N SER A 87 -3.32 1.21 -6.22
CA SER A 87 -2.18 2.10 -6.54
C SER A 87 -1.68 2.90 -5.33
N TRP A 88 -2.29 2.75 -4.15
CA TRP A 88 -1.85 3.47 -2.95
C TRP A 88 -0.55 2.92 -2.39
N THR A 89 0.42 3.81 -2.19
CA THR A 89 1.66 3.51 -1.48
C THR A 89 1.66 4.09 -0.05
N ALA A 90 2.59 3.64 0.79
CA ALA A 90 2.75 4.17 2.14
C ALA A 90 3.24 5.61 2.12
N GLU A 91 4.13 5.94 1.19
CA GLU A 91 4.63 7.28 0.92
C GLU A 91 3.50 8.21 0.48
N MET A 92 2.61 7.75 -0.41
CA MET A 92 1.41 8.51 -0.79
C MET A 92 0.48 8.73 0.40
N PHE A 93 0.29 7.74 1.27
CA PHE A 93 -0.47 7.92 2.50
C PHE A 93 0.16 9.02 3.38
N ILE A 94 1.48 9.00 3.58
CA ILE A 94 2.19 10.04 4.34
C ILE A 94 1.98 11.41 3.69
N ASP A 95 2.33 11.55 2.42
CA ASP A 95 2.36 12.84 1.74
C ASP A 95 0.99 13.45 1.53
N LYS A 96 0.00 12.63 1.14
CA LYS A 96 -1.33 13.12 0.75
C LYS A 96 -2.28 13.20 1.93
N LEU A 97 -2.13 12.33 2.94
CA LEU A 97 -3.14 12.17 3.99
C LEU A 97 -2.62 12.46 5.39
N ALA A 98 -1.40 12.04 5.73
CA ALA A 98 -0.91 12.08 7.10
C ALA A 98 0.07 13.22 7.41
N SER A 99 0.48 14.01 6.42
CA SER A 99 1.39 15.16 6.59
C SER A 99 0.68 16.48 6.91
N LYS A 100 -0.52 16.70 6.35
CA LYS A 100 -1.22 17.99 6.45
C LYS A 100 -2.72 17.90 6.24
N SER A 101 -3.42 18.97 6.62
CA SER A 101 -4.86 19.09 6.36
C SER A 101 -5.11 19.35 4.89
N SER A 102 -5.98 18.55 4.28
CA SER A 102 -6.43 18.78 2.89
C SER A 102 -7.28 20.06 2.78
N LEU A 103 -7.89 20.52 3.88
CA LEU A 103 -8.74 21.70 3.89
C LEU A 103 -7.95 23.00 4.13
N SER A 104 -7.07 23.01 5.14
CA SER A 104 -6.32 24.22 5.52
C SER A 104 -4.91 24.30 4.95
N GLY A 105 -4.37 23.18 4.44
CA GLY A 105 -2.97 23.07 4.02
C GLY A 105 -1.95 23.04 5.16
N LYS A 106 -2.37 23.23 6.43
CA LYS A 106 -1.46 23.30 7.58
C LYS A 106 -0.83 21.93 7.86
N PRO A 107 0.50 21.87 8.12
CA PRO A 107 1.17 20.63 8.50
C PRO A 107 0.62 20.12 9.83
N TYR A 108 0.57 18.80 9.97
CA TYR A 108 0.31 18.15 11.24
C TYR A 108 1.63 18.00 11.99
N GLN A 109 1.57 17.99 13.32
CA GLN A 109 2.75 17.85 14.16
C GLN A 109 2.54 16.73 15.17
N ILE A 110 3.64 16.07 15.51
CA ILE A 110 3.74 15.16 16.64
C ILE A 110 4.42 15.91 17.77
N ARG A 111 3.81 15.89 18.95
CA ARG A 111 4.39 16.41 20.18
C ARG A 111 4.68 15.27 21.13
N PHE A 112 5.94 15.13 21.52
CA PHE A 112 6.39 14.11 22.46
C PHE A 112 6.15 14.55 23.91
N THR A 113 6.24 13.61 24.84
CA THR A 113 6.07 13.86 26.29
C THR A 113 7.11 14.83 26.87
N ASN A 114 8.29 14.92 26.24
CA ASN A 114 9.32 15.90 26.60
C ASN A 114 9.02 17.33 26.07
N GLY A 115 7.91 17.53 25.35
CA GLY A 115 7.49 18.80 24.76
C GLY A 115 8.06 19.11 23.37
N GLU A 116 9.00 18.30 22.87
CA GLU A 116 9.53 18.43 21.52
C GLU A 116 8.43 18.23 20.48
N GLN A 117 8.51 19.00 19.40
CA GLN A 117 7.56 18.93 18.28
C GLN A 117 8.29 18.72 16.97
N VAL A 118 7.77 17.80 16.18
CA VAL A 118 8.24 17.52 14.82
C VAL A 118 7.05 17.47 13.87
N ASP A 119 7.28 17.76 12.59
CA ASP A 119 6.26 17.53 11.56
C ASP A 119 5.93 16.04 11.49
N SER A 120 4.64 15.71 11.33
CA SER A 120 4.18 14.32 11.30
C SER A 120 4.79 13.55 10.13
N SER A 121 5.07 14.21 9.00
CA SER A 121 5.72 13.58 7.85
C SER A 121 7.10 13.06 8.21
N ILE A 122 7.91 13.85 8.93
CA ILE A 122 9.27 13.47 9.34
C ILE A 122 9.20 12.22 10.21
N TRP A 123 8.35 12.26 11.24
CA TRP A 123 8.20 11.14 12.16
C TRP A 123 7.67 9.89 11.45
N LEU A 124 6.68 10.03 10.56
CA LEU A 124 6.10 8.90 9.82
C LEU A 124 7.08 8.26 8.84
N TYR A 125 7.91 9.04 8.15
CA TYR A 125 8.95 8.48 7.29
C TYR A 125 10.02 7.72 8.10
N GLN A 126 10.32 8.18 9.32
CA GLN A 126 11.19 7.42 10.24
C GLN A 126 10.53 6.09 10.64
N GLN A 127 9.24 6.09 11.00
CA GLN A 127 8.52 4.85 11.31
C GLN A 127 8.46 3.89 10.11
N LEU A 128 8.27 4.42 8.90
CA LEU A 128 8.26 3.63 7.68
C LEU A 128 9.62 2.96 7.43
N ALA A 129 10.71 3.72 7.59
CA ALA A 129 12.06 3.19 7.43
C ALA A 129 12.37 2.10 8.48
N LEU A 130 11.95 2.29 9.74
CA LEU A 130 12.09 1.27 10.78
C LEU A 130 11.32 -0.01 10.44
N TYR A 131 10.07 0.13 9.96
CA TYR A 131 9.27 -1.01 9.52
C TYR A 131 9.95 -1.75 8.35
N ASP A 132 10.41 -1.04 7.32
CA ASP A 132 11.03 -1.64 6.14
C ASP A 132 12.34 -2.37 6.51
N GLN A 133 13.13 -1.81 7.44
CA GLN A 133 14.33 -2.48 7.97
C GLN A 133 14.00 -3.77 8.72
N GLN A 134 12.93 -3.78 9.51
CA GLN A 134 12.49 -4.97 10.26
C GLN A 134 11.99 -6.07 9.31
N GLN A 135 11.25 -5.71 8.26
CA GLN A 135 10.76 -6.68 7.28
C GLN A 135 11.88 -7.24 6.38
N GLY A 136 12.91 -6.45 6.05
CA GLY A 136 14.07 -6.92 5.28
C GLY A 136 15.04 -7.82 6.06
N ALA A 137 14.92 -7.86 7.39
CA ALA A 137 15.70 -8.72 8.27
C ALA A 137 15.02 -10.09 8.55
N GLN A 138 13.79 -10.29 8.05
CA GLN A 138 12.99 -11.52 8.18
C GLN A 138 13.05 -12.36 6.90
#